data_AF-A0AA49GGZ3-F1
#
_entry.id   AF-A0AA49GGZ3-F1
#
_cell.length_a   1.000
_cell.length_b   1.000
_cell.length_c   1.000
_cell.angle_alpha   90.00
_cell.angle_beta   90.00
_cell.angle_gamma   90.00
#
_symmetry.space_group_name_H-M   'P 1'
#
loop_
_entity.id
_entity.type
_entity.pdbx_description
1 polymer ?
#
loop_
_entity_poly.entity_id
_entity_poly.type
_entity_poly.pdbx_seq_one_letter_code
_entity_poly.pdbx_strand_id
1 'polypeptide(L)'
;MNIKYLFPFLIFTILVSACSKQTIITEDEYKAVDLPDGSIVFLNQNSELEYVESFNERKVAIKGECYFSIVESDKPFTVQGELGIVEVLGTEFNLKSDSENMEVEVEEGEVSLSVEGKSEKVARGQMASYDKGNKSIKTGKAPMSFKKWMSKMTIELKKFDQKFNKEIKELEKIVKDKSKEADKEAKKVGKELEDVGKQIGKSLKKITN
;
A
#
# COMPACT_ATOMS: atom_id res chain seq x y z
N MET A 1 8.27 -40.81 23.18
CA MET A 1 8.33 -39.34 23.22
C MET A 1 6.97 -38.81 22.78
N ASN A 2 6.19 -38.22 23.68
CA ASN A 2 4.77 -37.89 23.46
C ASN A 2 4.61 -36.58 22.69
N ILE A 3 4.21 -36.66 21.42
CA ILE A 3 4.02 -35.52 20.50
C ILE A 3 2.67 -34.80 20.75
N LYS A 4 1.84 -35.29 21.67
CA LYS A 4 0.49 -34.75 21.97
C LYS A 4 0.44 -33.35 22.60
N TYR A 5 1.57 -32.78 23.01
CA TYR A 5 1.62 -31.47 23.67
C TYR A 5 2.47 -30.42 22.93
N LEU A 6 2.99 -30.75 21.74
CA LEU A 6 3.77 -29.78 20.95
C LEU A 6 2.88 -28.88 20.08
N PHE A 7 1.62 -29.28 19.84
CA PHE A 7 0.69 -28.58 18.95
C PHE A 7 -0.31 -27.57 19.58
N PRO A 8 -0.62 -27.55 20.90
CA PRO A 8 -1.47 -26.49 21.46
C PRO A 8 -0.67 -25.24 21.88
N PHE A 9 0.66 -25.32 21.98
CA PHE A 9 1.49 -24.17 22.37
C PHE A 9 1.91 -23.29 21.19
N LEU A 10 1.85 -23.79 19.94
CA LEU A 10 2.13 -23.00 18.75
C LEU A 10 0.91 -22.20 18.25
N ILE A 11 -0.31 -22.60 18.65
CA ILE A 11 -1.55 -21.90 18.29
C ILE A 11 -1.90 -20.80 19.31
N PHE A 12 -1.36 -20.86 20.53
CA PHE A 12 -1.61 -19.84 21.56
C PHE A 12 -0.69 -18.60 21.44
N THR A 13 0.36 -18.64 20.62
CA THR A 13 1.26 -17.49 20.40
C THR A 13 0.74 -16.48 19.35
N ILE A 14 -0.30 -16.83 18.58
CA ILE A 14 -0.84 -15.95 17.53
C ILE A 14 -1.82 -14.89 18.11
N LEU A 15 -2.10 -14.92 19.41
CA LEU A 15 -3.09 -14.05 20.05
C LEU A 15 -2.48 -12.97 20.94
N VAL A 16 -1.38 -12.36 20.47
CA VAL A 16 -1.02 -11.01 20.88
C VAL A 16 -0.99 -10.17 19.60
N SER A 17 -2.15 -9.65 19.22
CA SER A 17 -2.20 -8.51 18.29
C SER A 17 -1.49 -7.37 19.03
N ALA A 18 -0.19 -7.21 18.79
CA ALA A 18 0.54 -6.07 19.29
C ALA A 18 -0.07 -4.85 18.62
N CYS A 19 -0.84 -4.08 19.38
CA CYS A 19 -1.31 -2.75 19.04
C CYS A 19 -0.06 -1.88 18.84
N SER A 20 0.44 -1.84 17.61
CA SER A 20 1.62 -1.06 17.24
C SER A 20 1.16 0.22 16.56
N LYS A 21 1.68 1.35 17.05
CA LYS A 21 1.47 2.65 16.44
C LYS A 21 2.34 2.76 15.19
N GLN A 22 1.74 3.15 14.08
CA GLN A 22 2.39 3.33 12.78
C GLN A 22 2.36 4.81 12.40
N THR A 23 3.45 5.30 11.84
CA THR A 23 3.56 6.67 11.30
C THR A 23 4.13 6.59 9.89
N ILE A 24 3.42 7.16 8.93
CA ILE A 24 3.79 7.23 7.52
C ILE A 24 3.94 8.69 7.16
N ILE A 25 5.09 9.07 6.64
CA ILE A 25 5.39 10.44 6.18
C ILE A 25 5.77 10.37 4.71
N THR A 26 5.23 11.28 3.91
CA THR A 26 5.58 11.49 2.51
C THR A 26 6.28 12.84 2.36
N GLU A 27 7.33 12.90 1.55
CA GLU A 27 8.01 14.14 1.19
C GLU A 27 7.70 14.49 -0.27
N ASP A 28 8.40 13.85 -1.21
CA ASP A 28 8.29 14.05 -2.66
C ASP A 28 7.57 12.91 -3.39
N GLU A 29 6.98 11.97 -2.65
CA GLU A 29 6.22 10.84 -3.17
C GLU A 29 4.75 10.85 -2.74
N TYR A 30 3.94 10.05 -3.42
CA TYR A 30 2.57 9.73 -3.04
C TYR A 30 2.53 8.32 -2.47
N LYS A 31 1.60 8.04 -1.55
CA LYS A 31 1.50 6.72 -0.94
C LYS A 31 0.06 6.28 -0.73
N ALA A 32 -0.22 5.01 -0.99
CA ALA A 32 -1.47 4.36 -0.59
C ALA A 32 -1.20 3.47 0.63
N VAL A 33 -2.09 3.53 1.61
CA VAL A 33 -2.00 2.76 2.86
C VAL A 33 -3.33 2.04 3.06
N ASP A 34 -3.28 0.71 3.10
CA ASP A 34 -4.39 -0.13 3.53
C ASP A 34 -4.44 -0.13 5.06
N LEU A 35 -5.58 0.25 5.62
CA LEU A 35 -5.82 0.23 7.05
C LEU A 35 -6.35 -1.13 7.52
N PRO A 36 -6.20 -1.47 8.82
CA PRO A 36 -6.68 -2.74 9.35
C PRO A 36 -8.19 -2.97 9.16
N ASP A 37 -9.01 -1.91 9.10
CA ASP A 37 -10.45 -2.02 8.89
C ASP A 37 -10.86 -2.23 7.41
N GLY A 38 -9.88 -2.32 6.50
CA GLY A 38 -10.09 -2.44 5.05
C GLY A 38 -10.28 -1.10 4.33
N SER A 39 -10.25 0.02 5.05
CA SER A 39 -10.24 1.35 4.43
C SER A 39 -8.90 1.65 3.78
N ILE A 40 -8.88 2.56 2.81
CA ILE A 40 -7.66 2.96 2.09
C ILE A 40 -7.45 4.46 2.26
N VAL A 41 -6.21 4.85 2.58
CA VAL A 41 -5.79 6.24 2.65
C VAL A 41 -4.72 6.51 1.60
N PHE A 42 -4.92 7.55 0.82
CA PHE A 42 -3.96 8.06 -0.15
C PHE A 42 -3.36 9.35 0.39
N LEU A 43 -2.05 9.35 0.61
CA LEU A 43 -1.29 10.51 1.06
C LEU A 43 -0.77 11.27 -0.16
N ASN A 44 -1.00 12.58 -0.18
CA ASN A 44 -0.31 13.50 -1.08
C ASN A 44 1.16 13.65 -0.65
N GLN A 45 1.97 14.37 -1.43
CA GLN A 45 3.31 14.82 -1.02
C GLN A 45 3.24 15.68 0.25
N ASN A 46 4.30 15.70 1.06
CA ASN A 46 4.40 16.46 2.31
C ASN A 46 3.24 16.20 3.27
N SER A 47 2.86 14.93 3.44
CA SER A 47 1.75 14.52 4.29
C SER A 47 2.17 13.48 5.32
N GLU A 48 1.43 13.40 6.40
CA GLU A 48 1.67 12.47 7.50
C GLU A 48 0.37 11.75 7.83
N LEU A 49 0.45 10.44 8.04
CA LEU A 49 -0.62 9.60 8.55
C LEU A 49 -0.11 8.81 9.76
N GLU A 50 -0.84 8.91 10.86
CA GLU A 50 -0.58 8.17 12.08
C GLU A 50 -1.80 7.31 12.40
N TYR A 51 -1.60 6.02 12.66
CA TYR A 51 -2.68 5.09 13.01
C TYR A 51 -2.18 3.96 13.88
N VAL A 52 -3.11 3.18 14.43
CA VAL A 52 -2.80 1.99 15.21
C VAL A 52 -3.13 0.75 14.39
N GLU A 53 -2.21 -0.21 14.36
CA GLU A 53 -2.38 -1.49 13.67
C GLU A 53 -3.27 -2.44 14.49
N SER A 54 -4.55 -2.08 14.60
CA SER A 54 -5.58 -2.80 15.34
C SER A 54 -6.92 -2.71 14.62
N PHE A 55 -7.54 -3.87 14.37
CA PHE A 55 -8.87 -3.96 13.74
C PHE A 55 -9.99 -3.26 14.54
N ASN A 56 -9.78 -3.06 15.85
CA ASN A 56 -10.77 -2.43 16.70
C ASN A 56 -10.69 -0.89 16.70
N GLU A 57 -9.59 -0.29 16.23
CA GLU A 57 -9.39 1.16 16.26
C GLU A 57 -9.56 1.76 14.87
N ARG A 58 -10.68 2.46 14.65
CA ARG A 58 -10.96 3.23 13.43
C ARG A 58 -10.61 4.70 13.63
N LYS A 59 -9.39 4.97 14.10
CA LYS A 59 -8.92 6.33 14.37
C LYS A 59 -7.54 6.54 13.77
N VAL A 60 -7.39 7.66 13.07
CA VAL A 60 -6.13 8.09 12.49
C VAL A 60 -5.90 9.57 12.78
N ALA A 61 -4.66 10.02 12.70
CA ALA A 61 -4.31 11.44 12.72
C ALA A 61 -3.52 11.79 11.45
N ILE A 62 -3.70 13.01 10.94
CA ILE A 62 -2.99 13.45 9.74
C ILE A 62 -2.40 14.85 9.86
N LYS A 63 -1.41 15.11 9.02
CA LYS A 63 -0.99 16.44 8.57
C LYS A 63 -0.86 16.45 7.05
N GLY A 64 -1.02 17.61 6.41
CA GLY A 64 -0.94 17.74 4.96
C GLY A 64 -2.27 17.41 4.29
N GLU A 65 -2.24 16.63 3.20
CA GLU A 65 -3.43 16.32 2.40
C GLU A 65 -3.55 14.82 2.17
N CYS A 66 -4.70 14.26 2.55
CA CYS A 66 -5.01 12.85 2.40
C CYS A 66 -6.41 12.67 1.81
N TYR A 67 -6.54 11.72 0.88
CA TYR A 67 -7.83 11.23 0.44
C TYR A 67 -8.14 9.89 1.11
N PHE A 68 -9.39 9.74 1.54
CA PHE A 68 -9.87 8.60 2.30
C PHE A 68 -10.98 7.90 1.52
N SER A 69 -10.85 6.59 1.36
CA SER A 69 -11.95 5.69 0.97
C SER A 69 -12.24 4.81 2.18
N ILE A 70 -13.27 5.19 2.94
CA ILE A 70 -13.61 4.55 4.22
C ILE A 70 -14.71 3.51 4.02
N VAL A 71 -14.44 2.28 4.48
CA VAL A 71 -15.42 1.19 4.45
C VAL A 71 -16.61 1.53 5.35
N GLU A 72 -17.82 1.26 4.85
CA GLU A 72 -19.05 1.48 5.60
C GLU A 72 -19.16 0.56 6.83
N SER A 73 -19.50 1.13 7.99
CA SER A 73 -19.75 0.40 9.23
C SER A 73 -20.57 1.23 10.22
N ASP A 74 -21.26 0.57 11.15
CA ASP A 74 -21.98 1.20 12.26
C ASP A 74 -21.06 1.90 13.28
N LYS A 75 -19.76 1.59 13.26
CA LYS A 75 -18.76 2.24 14.13
C LYS A 75 -18.10 3.40 13.37
N PRO A 76 -18.13 4.64 13.90
CA PRO A 76 -17.47 5.78 13.25
C PRO A 76 -15.99 5.55 13.00
N PHE A 77 -15.51 6.09 11.88
CA PHE A 77 -14.11 6.31 11.58
C PHE A 77 -13.77 7.77 11.88
N THR A 78 -12.74 7.99 12.68
CA THR A 78 -12.35 9.32 13.18
C THR A 78 -11.00 9.73 12.61
N VAL A 79 -10.95 10.86 11.91
CA VAL A 79 -9.71 11.49 11.45
C VAL A 79 -9.43 12.73 12.30
N GLN A 80 -8.30 12.72 13.01
CA GLN A 80 -7.79 13.88 13.73
C GLN A 80 -6.91 14.71 12.79
N GLY A 81 -7.38 15.89 12.40
CA GLY A 81 -6.54 16.93 11.81
C GLY A 81 -5.86 17.79 12.87
N GLU A 82 -5.05 18.74 12.45
CA GLU A 82 -4.36 19.68 13.35
C GLU A 82 -5.31 20.64 14.07
N LEU A 83 -6.43 21.00 13.43
CA LEU A 83 -7.39 21.98 13.98
C LEU A 83 -8.68 21.36 14.51
N GLY A 84 -9.03 20.15 14.06
CA GLY A 84 -10.31 19.56 14.35
C GLY A 84 -10.40 18.10 14.00
N ILE A 85 -11.62 17.58 14.07
CA ILE A 85 -11.93 16.17 13.94
C ILE A 85 -12.95 15.99 12.82
N VAL A 86 -12.74 14.97 12.00
CA VAL A 86 -13.70 14.49 11.01
C VAL A 86 -14.19 13.12 11.43
N GLU A 87 -15.50 12.91 11.42
CA GLU A 87 -16.14 11.62 11.70
C GLU A 87 -17.04 11.20 10.53
N VAL A 88 -16.93 9.92 10.16
CA VAL A 88 -17.68 9.30 9.05
C VAL A 88 -18.10 7.87 9.39
N LEU A 89 -19.09 7.32 8.68
CA LEU A 89 -19.49 5.91 8.80
C LEU A 89 -19.02 5.07 7.60
N GLY A 90 -19.01 5.67 6.41
CA GLY A 90 -18.59 5.08 5.14
C GLY A 90 -18.66 6.18 4.07
N THR A 91 -17.51 6.73 3.69
CA THR A 91 -17.43 8.01 2.98
C THR A 91 -16.14 8.05 2.16
N GLU A 92 -16.23 8.63 0.97
CA GLU A 92 -15.07 8.99 0.16
C GLU A 92 -14.86 10.51 0.22
N PHE A 93 -13.74 10.96 0.75
CA PHE A 93 -13.49 12.38 0.97
C PHE A 93 -12.00 12.73 0.97
N ASN A 94 -11.70 13.97 0.61
CA ASN A 94 -10.39 14.57 0.80
C ASN A 94 -10.38 15.39 2.09
N LEU A 95 -9.32 15.29 2.87
CA LEU A 95 -9.05 16.18 3.99
C LEU A 95 -7.65 16.77 3.85
N LYS A 96 -7.61 18.10 3.82
CA LYS A 96 -6.38 18.88 3.95
C LYS A 96 -6.36 19.54 5.31
N SER A 97 -5.31 19.32 6.09
CA SER A 97 -5.15 19.93 7.41
C SER A 97 -3.71 20.37 7.63
N ASP A 98 -3.55 21.64 7.95
CA ASP A 98 -2.31 22.23 8.43
C ASP A 98 -2.60 23.06 9.71
N SER A 99 -1.59 23.76 10.22
CA SER A 99 -1.68 24.50 11.48
C SER A 99 -2.63 25.71 11.46
N GLU A 100 -3.05 26.16 10.27
CA GLU A 100 -3.85 27.37 10.07
C GLU A 100 -5.18 27.12 9.34
N ASN A 101 -5.24 26.08 8.49
CA ASN A 101 -6.42 25.74 7.71
C ASN A 101 -6.77 24.26 7.78
N MET A 102 -8.06 23.97 7.71
CA MET A 102 -8.60 22.62 7.56
C MET A 102 -9.72 22.64 6.53
N GLU A 103 -9.63 21.80 5.51
CA GLU A 103 -10.59 21.75 4.41
C GLU A 103 -10.97 20.30 4.11
N VAL A 104 -12.28 20.04 4.08
CA VAL A 104 -12.84 18.75 3.70
C VAL A 104 -13.67 18.88 2.42
N GLU A 105 -13.45 17.98 1.47
CA GLU A 105 -14.25 17.85 0.25
C GLU A 105 -14.84 16.44 0.17
N VAL A 106 -16.15 16.31 0.04
CA VAL A 106 -16.84 15.00 0.09
C VAL A 106 -17.23 14.54 -1.32
N GLU A 107 -16.70 13.40 -1.76
CA GLU A 107 -17.01 12.80 -3.06
C GLU A 107 -18.23 11.87 -2.98
N GLU A 108 -18.30 11.03 -1.95
CA GLU A 108 -19.43 10.13 -1.65
C GLU A 108 -19.68 10.07 -0.14
N GLY A 109 -20.93 9.91 0.28
CA GLY A 109 -21.31 9.84 1.69
C GLY A 109 -21.54 11.20 2.36
N GLU A 110 -21.34 11.24 3.68
CA GLU A 110 -21.46 12.44 4.54
C GLU A 110 -20.28 12.50 5.52
N VAL A 111 -19.83 13.71 5.83
CA VAL A 111 -18.81 14.00 6.84
C VAL A 111 -19.40 14.87 7.95
N SER A 112 -19.08 14.53 9.20
CA SER A 112 -19.21 15.46 10.33
C SER A 112 -17.85 16.11 10.61
N LEU A 113 -17.73 17.42 10.37
CA LEU A 113 -16.54 18.21 10.70
C LEU A 113 -16.76 18.93 12.03
N SER A 114 -15.83 18.80 12.97
CA SER A 114 -15.86 19.49 14.26
C SER A 114 -14.56 20.26 14.52
N VAL A 115 -14.67 21.58 14.69
CA VAL A 115 -13.54 22.49 14.91
C VAL A 115 -13.89 23.54 15.96
N GLU A 116 -13.05 23.74 16.99
CA GLU A 116 -13.27 24.72 18.08
C GLU A 116 -14.69 24.71 18.68
N GLY A 117 -15.29 23.52 18.86
CA GLY A 117 -16.64 23.37 19.41
C GLY A 117 -17.78 23.69 18.44
N LYS A 118 -17.48 24.04 17.18
CA LYS A 118 -18.44 24.13 16.08
C LYS A 118 -18.48 22.80 15.34
N SER A 119 -19.65 22.40 14.88
CA SER A 119 -19.84 21.18 14.09
C SER A 119 -20.65 21.49 12.84
N GLU A 120 -20.26 20.91 11.72
CA GLU A 120 -20.90 21.08 10.42
C GLU A 120 -21.00 19.73 9.71
N LYS A 121 -22.15 19.46 9.08
CA LYS A 121 -22.34 18.28 8.23
C LYS A 121 -22.08 18.65 6.79
N VAL A 122 -21.24 17.88 6.13
CA VAL A 122 -20.83 18.10 4.74
C VAL A 122 -21.31 16.91 3.92
N ALA A 123 -22.31 17.13 3.07
CA ALA A 123 -22.83 16.08 2.22
C ALA A 123 -21.98 15.92 0.95
N ARG A 124 -22.19 14.80 0.25
CA ARG A 124 -21.68 14.56 -1.10
C ARG A 124 -21.73 15.80 -2.00
N GLY A 125 -20.61 16.07 -2.68
CA GLY A 125 -20.47 17.19 -3.61
C GLY A 125 -20.30 18.55 -2.93
N GLN A 126 -20.22 18.59 -1.60
CA GLN A 126 -19.98 19.79 -0.82
C GLN A 126 -18.59 19.78 -0.17
N MET A 127 -18.16 20.97 0.23
CA MET A 127 -16.96 21.17 1.02
C MET A 127 -17.27 21.99 2.27
N ALA A 128 -16.41 21.85 3.26
CA ALA A 128 -16.29 22.79 4.36
C ALA A 128 -14.83 23.17 4.58
N SER A 129 -14.56 24.45 4.77
CA SER A 129 -13.24 24.95 5.13
C SER A 129 -13.28 25.77 6.40
N TYR A 130 -12.31 25.54 7.27
CA TYR A 130 -12.06 26.28 8.48
C TYR A 130 -10.72 27.00 8.36
N ASP A 131 -10.74 28.29 8.60
CA ASP A 131 -9.55 29.15 8.71
C ASP A 131 -9.46 29.66 10.14
N LYS A 132 -8.34 29.36 10.80
CA LYS A 132 -8.10 29.69 12.22
C LYS A 132 -8.06 31.19 12.48
N GLY A 133 -7.64 32.00 11.51
CA GLY A 133 -7.64 33.46 11.62
C GLY A 133 -9.05 34.04 11.68
N ASN A 134 -9.96 33.52 10.86
CA ASN A 134 -11.36 33.95 10.79
C ASN A 134 -12.28 33.21 11.78
N LYS A 135 -11.80 32.11 12.38
CA LYS A 135 -12.54 31.25 13.33
C LYS A 135 -13.93 30.87 12.86
N SER A 136 -14.10 30.63 11.56
CA SER A 136 -15.39 30.33 10.95
C SER A 136 -15.27 29.17 9.98
N ILE A 137 -16.32 28.35 9.95
CA ILE A 137 -16.50 27.30 8.94
C ILE A 137 -17.25 27.94 7.78
N LYS A 138 -16.73 27.78 6.56
CA LYS A 138 -17.38 28.15 5.31
C LYS A 138 -17.76 26.89 4.57
N THR A 139 -18.98 26.80 4.09
CA THR A 139 -19.45 25.67 3.29
C THR A 139 -19.72 26.08 1.85
N GLY A 140 -19.70 25.12 0.93
CA GLY A 140 -19.98 25.38 -0.47
C GLY A 140 -19.98 24.12 -1.31
N LYS A 141 -20.05 24.30 -2.63
CA LYS A 141 -19.86 23.20 -3.59
C LYS A 141 -18.39 22.80 -3.61
N ALA A 142 -18.10 21.50 -3.54
CA ALA A 142 -16.73 20.99 -3.62
C ALA A 142 -16.13 21.21 -5.03
N PRO A 143 -14.91 21.76 -5.12
CA PRO A 143 -14.19 21.86 -6.38
C PRO A 143 -13.61 20.52 -6.86
N MET A 144 -13.55 19.50 -6.00
CA MET A 144 -12.88 18.22 -6.24
C MET A 144 -11.38 18.42 -6.54
N SER A 145 -10.73 19.30 -5.77
CA SER A 145 -9.38 19.78 -6.06
C SER A 145 -8.35 18.63 -6.00
N PHE A 146 -8.60 17.65 -5.13
CA PHE A 146 -7.77 16.47 -4.93
C PHE A 146 -7.59 15.60 -6.19
N LYS A 147 -8.58 15.62 -7.12
CA LYS A 147 -8.51 14.84 -8.37
C LYS A 147 -7.27 15.17 -9.18
N LYS A 148 -6.77 16.40 -9.07
CA LYS A 148 -5.54 16.84 -9.74
C LYS A 148 -4.33 16.05 -9.27
N TRP A 149 -4.11 15.93 -7.97
CA TRP A 149 -2.93 15.22 -7.45
C TRP A 149 -3.12 13.71 -7.53
N MET A 150 -4.34 13.19 -7.33
CA MET A 150 -4.62 11.77 -7.56
C MET A 150 -4.35 11.33 -9.02
N SER A 151 -4.65 12.20 -9.98
CA SER A 151 -4.30 11.94 -11.39
C SER A 151 -2.79 11.89 -11.60
N LYS A 152 -2.01 12.75 -10.91
CA LYS A 152 -0.54 12.73 -10.97
C LYS A 152 0.02 11.45 -10.36
N MET A 153 -0.43 11.08 -9.17
CA MET A 153 -0.08 9.81 -8.51
C MET A 153 -0.33 8.63 -9.45
N THR A 154 -1.50 8.57 -10.09
CA THR A 154 -1.84 7.50 -11.05
C THR A 154 -0.86 7.43 -12.22
N ILE A 155 -0.42 8.59 -12.74
CA ILE A 155 0.57 8.66 -13.82
C ILE A 155 1.94 8.17 -13.35
N GLU A 156 2.36 8.52 -12.14
CA GLU A 156 3.63 8.09 -11.55
C GLU A 156 3.65 6.58 -11.30
N LEU A 157 2.57 6.03 -10.74
CA LEU A 157 2.41 4.57 -10.57
C LEU A 157 2.51 3.83 -11.91
N LYS A 158 1.86 4.34 -12.97
CA LYS A 158 1.96 3.75 -14.32
C LYS A 158 3.38 3.81 -14.89
N LYS A 159 4.11 4.90 -14.67
CA LYS A 159 5.51 5.02 -15.12
C LYS A 159 6.40 4.03 -14.37
N PHE A 160 6.19 3.88 -13.06
CA PHE A 160 6.92 2.91 -12.25
C PHE A 160 6.65 1.48 -12.73
N ASP A 161 5.39 1.10 -12.92
CA ASP A 161 4.99 -0.20 -13.45
C ASP A 161 5.60 -0.48 -14.84
N GLN A 162 5.56 0.50 -15.75
CA GLN A 162 6.19 0.37 -17.07
C GLN A 162 7.71 0.14 -16.97
N LYS A 163 8.40 0.87 -16.09
CA LYS A 163 9.83 0.71 -15.87
C LYS A 163 10.14 -0.68 -15.31
N PHE A 164 9.43 -1.11 -14.28
CA PHE A 164 9.60 -2.42 -13.66
C PHE A 164 9.33 -3.56 -14.65
N ASN A 165 8.25 -3.47 -15.42
CA ASN A 165 7.92 -4.45 -16.46
C ASN A 165 8.98 -4.51 -17.58
N LYS A 166 9.67 -3.40 -17.86
CA LYS A 166 10.81 -3.40 -18.79
C LYS A 166 12.00 -4.16 -18.21
N GLU A 167 12.34 -3.91 -16.95
CA GLU A 167 13.43 -4.59 -16.25
C GLU A 167 13.18 -6.11 -16.15
N ILE A 168 11.94 -6.52 -15.84
CA ILE A 168 11.54 -7.94 -15.85
C ILE A 168 11.80 -8.57 -17.22
N LYS A 169 11.36 -7.93 -18.32
CA LYS A 169 11.56 -8.46 -19.68
C LYS A 169 13.04 -8.63 -20.04
N GLU A 170 13.88 -7.70 -19.59
CA GLU A 170 15.34 -7.80 -19.79
C GLU A 170 15.92 -8.99 -19.00
N LEU A 171 15.51 -9.19 -17.76
CA LEU A 171 15.93 -10.34 -16.94
C LEU A 171 15.46 -11.68 -17.53
N GLU A 172 14.21 -11.76 -17.98
CA GLU A 172 13.68 -12.96 -18.64
C GLU A 172 14.48 -13.35 -19.89
N LYS A 173 14.89 -12.35 -20.68
CA LYS A 173 15.75 -12.57 -21.85
C LYS A 173 17.11 -13.15 -21.45
N ILE A 174 17.75 -12.58 -20.42
CA ILE A 174 19.04 -13.05 -19.91
C ILE A 174 18.93 -14.51 -19.42
N VAL A 175 17.90 -14.82 -18.64
CA VAL A 175 17.67 -16.19 -18.13
C VAL A 175 17.47 -17.17 -19.30
N LYS A 176 16.68 -16.78 -20.30
CA LYS A 176 16.45 -17.60 -21.50
C LYS A 176 17.73 -17.87 -22.29
N ASP A 177 18.58 -16.86 -22.46
CA ASP A 177 19.82 -17.02 -23.21
C ASP A 177 20.84 -17.87 -22.44
N LYS A 178 20.97 -17.69 -21.12
CA LYS A 178 21.80 -18.54 -20.26
C LYS A 178 21.33 -20.00 -20.23
N SER A 179 20.03 -20.25 -20.19
CA SER A 179 19.46 -21.61 -20.25
C SER A 179 19.84 -22.32 -21.56
N LYS A 180 19.76 -21.62 -22.70
CA LYS A 180 20.18 -22.19 -24.00
C LYS A 180 21.67 -22.49 -24.07
N GLU A 181 22.50 -21.65 -23.45
CA GLU A 181 23.95 -21.87 -23.39
C GLU A 181 24.29 -23.13 -22.58
N ALA A 182 23.68 -23.27 -21.40
CA ALA A 182 23.81 -24.47 -20.56
C ALA A 182 23.37 -25.74 -21.30
N ASP A 183 22.25 -25.71 -22.02
CA ASP A 183 21.77 -26.84 -22.82
C ASP A 183 22.76 -27.24 -23.93
N LYS A 184 23.42 -26.27 -24.57
CA LYS A 184 24.43 -26.52 -25.59
C LYS A 184 25.69 -27.15 -24.98
N GLU A 185 26.13 -26.66 -23.83
CA GLU A 185 27.29 -27.18 -23.11
C GLU A 185 27.04 -28.61 -22.63
N ALA A 186 25.87 -28.89 -22.04
CA ALA A 186 25.47 -30.23 -21.63
C ALA A 186 25.46 -31.23 -22.79
N LYS A 187 24.96 -30.83 -23.97
CA LYS A 187 24.99 -31.67 -25.19
C LYS A 187 26.42 -31.96 -25.67
N LYS A 188 27.32 -30.97 -25.57
CA LYS A 188 28.73 -31.14 -25.93
C LYS A 188 29.42 -32.15 -25.01
N VAL A 189 29.27 -31.99 -23.69
CA VAL A 189 29.83 -32.92 -22.69
C VAL A 189 29.27 -34.32 -22.87
N GLY A 190 27.96 -34.46 -23.12
CA GLY A 190 27.34 -35.75 -23.37
C GLY A 190 27.96 -36.50 -24.56
N LYS A 191 28.26 -35.79 -25.66
CA LYS A 191 28.92 -36.37 -26.83
C LYS A 191 30.37 -36.80 -26.53
N GLU A 192 31.12 -35.97 -25.80
CA GLU A 192 32.50 -36.29 -25.39
C GLU A 192 32.54 -37.56 -24.53
N LEU A 193 31.61 -37.71 -23.57
CA LEU A 193 31.50 -38.92 -22.74
C LEU A 193 31.14 -40.18 -23.56
N GLU A 194 30.27 -40.05 -24.55
CA GLU A 194 29.91 -41.17 -25.45
C GLU A 194 31.13 -41.65 -26.25
N ASP A 195 31.93 -40.71 -26.78
CA ASP A 195 33.15 -41.02 -27.53
C ASP A 195 34.21 -41.69 -26.64
N VAL A 196 34.38 -41.22 -25.40
CA VAL A 196 35.23 -41.85 -24.39
C VAL A 196 34.74 -43.27 -24.08
N GLY A 197 33.44 -43.47 -23.85
CA GLY A 197 32.85 -44.78 -23.62
C GLY A 197 33.11 -45.77 -24.76
N LYS A 198 32.98 -45.31 -26.02
CA LYS A 198 33.32 -46.11 -27.21
C LYS A 198 34.81 -46.47 -27.27
N GLN A 199 35.71 -45.56 -26.92
CA GLN A 199 37.16 -45.83 -26.88
C GLN A 199 37.50 -46.87 -25.82
N ILE A 200 36.98 -46.72 -24.60
CA ILE A 200 37.17 -47.68 -23.51
C ILE A 200 36.67 -49.08 -23.93
N GLY A 201 35.46 -49.16 -24.51
CA GLY A 201 34.90 -50.42 -24.98
C GLY A 201 35.75 -51.11 -26.06
N LYS A 202 36.36 -50.34 -26.98
CA LYS A 202 37.30 -50.87 -27.98
C LYS A 202 38.58 -51.40 -27.33
N SER A 203 39.13 -50.68 -26.37
CA SER A 203 40.37 -51.08 -25.66
C SER A 203 40.16 -52.37 -24.85
N LEU A 204 39.04 -52.51 -24.14
CA LEU A 204 38.73 -53.72 -23.38
C LEU A 204 38.64 -54.98 -24.26
N LYS A 205 38.00 -54.87 -25.45
CA LYS A 205 37.93 -55.97 -26.43
C LYS A 205 39.30 -56.43 -26.94
N LYS A 206 40.30 -55.55 -26.99
CA LYS A 206 41.68 -55.90 -27.41
C LYS A 206 42.46 -56.68 -26.36
N ILE A 207 42.10 -56.55 -25.09
CA ILE A 207 42.80 -57.20 -23.97
C ILE A 207 42.17 -58.55 -23.63
N THR A 208 40.92 -58.78 -24.05
CA THR A 208 40.14 -60.00 -23.77
C THR A 208 40.17 -61.04 -24.89
N ASN A 209 40.71 -60.71 -26.07
CA ASN A 209 41.00 -61.62 -27.19
C ASN A 209 42.51 -61.80 -27.34
#